data_AF-A0A7S0AC30-F1
#
_entry.id   AF-A0A7S0AC30-F1
#
_cell.length_a   1.000
_cell.length_b   1.000
_cell.length_c   1.000
_cell.angle_alpha   90.00
_cell.angle_beta   90.00
_cell.angle_gamma   90.00
#
_symmetry.space_group_name_H-M   'P 1'
#
loop_
_entity.id
_entity.type
_entity.pdbx_description
1 polymer ?
#
loop_
_entity_poly.entity_id
_entity_poly.type
_entity_poly.pdbx_seq_one_letter_code
_entity_poly.pdbx_strand_id
1 'polypeptide(L)'
;HGGHLRLFNEASLPLPPPTELGAKYDVAPHGNRLLLFWATEEVPHEVLPTRRDRFACTIWYVDGAHSAGDPQGALRLCSHLQPVAPLTLDEALRHAAAGETH
;
A
#
# COMPACT_ATOMS: atom_id res chain seq x y z
N HIS A 1 17.46 -3.63 20.22
CA HIS A 1 16.53 -2.76 19.46
C HIS A 1 17.03 -2.60 18.01
N GLY A 2 16.12 -2.54 17.04
CA GLY A 2 16.33 -2.68 15.59
C GLY A 2 14.99 -2.88 14.87
N GLY A 3 14.97 -3.21 13.57
CA GLY A 3 13.72 -3.53 12.84
C GLY A 3 12.91 -2.34 12.34
N HIS A 4 13.55 -1.17 12.16
CA HIS A 4 12.90 -0.01 11.56
C HIS A 4 12.55 -0.31 10.10
N LEU A 5 11.41 0.20 9.64
CA LEU A 5 11.12 0.31 8.21
C LEU A 5 11.75 1.60 7.72
N ARG A 6 12.74 1.52 6.83
CA ARG A 6 13.36 2.65 6.18
C ARG A 6 12.63 2.95 4.88
N LEU A 7 12.12 4.17 4.76
CA LEU A 7 11.60 4.75 3.54
C LEU A 7 12.68 5.65 2.94
N PHE A 8 13.00 5.45 1.67
CA PHE A 8 13.94 6.31 0.96
C PHE A 8 13.22 7.55 0.39
N ASN A 9 13.98 8.51 -0.14
CA ASN A 9 13.37 9.61 -0.89
C ASN A 9 12.63 9.07 -2.12
N GLU A 10 11.72 9.90 -2.65
CA GLU A 10 11.03 9.55 -3.89
C GLU A 10 12.05 9.44 -5.02
N ALA A 11 11.96 8.37 -5.80
CA ALA A 11 12.75 8.19 -7.01
C ALA A 11 11.88 8.26 -8.25
N SER A 12 12.40 8.94 -9.26
CA SER A 12 11.92 8.85 -10.63
C SER A 12 12.62 7.69 -11.33
N LEU A 13 11.85 6.91 -12.10
CA LEU A 13 12.40 5.77 -12.85
C LEU A 13 13.38 6.22 -13.95
N PRO A 14 14.46 5.45 -14.22
CA PRO A 14 14.83 4.18 -13.57
C PRO A 14 15.39 4.38 -12.15
N LEU A 15 15.07 3.46 -11.23
CA LEU A 15 15.52 3.55 -9.83
C LEU A 15 17.05 3.59 -9.74
N PRO A 16 17.65 4.61 -9.09
CA PRO A 16 19.07 4.56 -8.76
C PRO A 16 19.32 3.48 -7.70
N PRO A 17 20.58 3.01 -7.54
CA PRO A 17 20.90 2.06 -6.49
C PRO A 17 20.51 2.61 -5.10
N PRO A 18 20.00 1.79 -4.16
CA PRO A 18 19.44 2.25 -2.87
C PRO A 18 20.39 3.13 -2.04
N THR A 19 21.71 2.97 -2.23
CA THR A 19 22.75 3.79 -1.60
C THR A 19 22.70 5.27 -1.98
N GLU A 20 22.04 5.62 -3.09
CA GLU A 20 22.01 6.97 -3.65
C GLU A 20 20.70 7.72 -3.39
N LEU A 21 19.60 7.02 -3.07
CA LEU A 21 18.31 7.68 -2.82
C LEU A 21 18.30 8.52 -1.53
N GLY A 22 19.15 8.20 -0.55
CA GLY A 22 19.10 8.80 0.78
C GLY A 22 17.86 8.36 1.58
N ALA A 23 18.00 8.22 2.90
CA ALA A 23 16.89 7.86 3.78
C ALA A 23 15.99 9.07 4.04
N LYS A 24 14.68 8.92 3.79
CA LYS A 24 13.66 9.95 4.11
C LYS A 24 13.17 9.77 5.55
N TYR A 25 12.81 8.53 5.92
CA TYR A 25 12.28 8.21 7.24
C TYR A 25 12.69 6.82 7.74
N ASP A 26 13.05 6.72 9.02
CA ASP A 26 13.14 5.44 9.74
C ASP A 26 11.95 5.30 10.70
N VAL A 27 11.02 4.39 10.39
CA VAL A 27 9.80 4.17 11.17
C VAL A 27 9.99 3.00 12.12
N ALA A 28 10.03 3.30 13.42
CA ALA A 28 10.12 2.28 14.47
C ALA A 28 8.85 1.42 14.54
N PRO A 29 8.96 0.09 14.74
CA PRO A 29 7.83 -0.84 14.77
C PRO A 29 7.16 -0.88 16.16
N HIS A 30 6.50 0.22 16.53
CA HIS A 30 5.75 0.29 17.78
C HIS A 30 4.39 -0.42 17.65
N GLY A 31 3.96 -1.10 18.73
CA GLY A 31 2.60 -1.61 18.81
C GLY A 31 1.58 -0.47 18.70
N ASN A 32 0.41 -0.77 18.12
CA ASN A 32 -0.67 0.20 17.88
C ASN A 32 -0.27 1.38 16.97
N ARG A 33 0.75 1.22 16.13
CA ARG A 33 1.10 2.19 15.06
C ARG A 33 0.53 1.71 13.72
N LEU A 34 -0.28 2.57 13.10
CA LEU A 34 -0.66 2.44 11.69
C LEU A 34 0.31 3.26 10.84
N LEU A 35 0.76 2.69 9.72
CA LEU A 35 1.57 3.37 8.71
C LEU A 35 0.90 3.19 7.35
N LEU A 36 0.73 4.28 6.61
CA LEU A 36 0.25 4.29 5.24
C LEU A 36 1.34 4.88 4.34
N PHE A 37 1.62 4.23 3.23
CA PHE A 37 2.52 4.72 2.18
C PHE A 37 2.12 4.11 0.85
N TRP A 38 2.49 4.77 -0.25
CA TRP A 38 2.19 4.29 -1.59
C TRP A 38 2.93 2.98 -1.89
N ALA A 39 2.20 2.02 -2.45
CA ALA A 39 2.69 0.70 -2.80
C ALA A 39 3.36 0.67 -4.18
N THR A 40 4.02 1.76 -4.55
CA THR A 40 4.54 2.01 -5.89
C THR A 40 6.07 2.05 -5.88
N GLU A 41 6.68 1.99 -7.05
CA GLU A 41 8.14 1.97 -7.19
C GLU A 41 8.80 3.27 -6.70
N GLU A 42 8.05 4.38 -6.66
CA GLU A 42 8.50 5.68 -6.15
C GLU A 42 8.71 5.70 -4.63
N VAL A 43 8.21 4.69 -3.89
CA VAL A 43 8.42 4.54 -2.44
C VAL A 43 9.24 3.29 -2.14
N PRO A 44 10.52 3.25 -2.55
CA PRO A 44 11.38 2.15 -2.20
C PRO A 44 11.60 2.15 -0.68
N HIS A 45 11.65 0.94 -0.13
CA HIS A 45 11.75 0.75 1.32
C HIS A 45 12.44 -0.56 1.66
N GLU A 46 13.08 -0.58 2.83
CA GLU A 46 13.71 -1.78 3.37
C GLU A 46 13.40 -1.93 4.87
N VAL A 47 13.48 -3.16 5.38
CA VAL A 47 13.39 -3.43 6.81
C VAL A 47 14.80 -3.64 7.35
N LEU A 48 15.23 -2.78 8.26
CA LEU A 48 16.55 -2.87 8.88
C LEU A 48 16.66 -4.09 9.80
N PRO A 49 17.87 -4.63 10.03
CA PRO A 49 18.07 -5.79 10.89
C PRO A 49 17.45 -5.65 12.29
N THR A 50 16.94 -6.76 12.83
CA THR A 50 16.41 -6.86 14.20
C THR A 50 17.09 -7.98 14.97
N ARG A 51 17.18 -7.84 16.30
CA ARG A 51 17.74 -8.84 17.23
C ARG A 51 16.68 -9.50 18.12
N ARG A 52 15.40 -9.30 17.79
CA ARG A 52 14.23 -9.83 18.50
C ARG A 52 13.08 -10.03 17.52
N ASP A 53 12.12 -10.85 17.89
CA ASP A 53 10.90 -11.05 17.12
C ASP A 53 10.16 -9.73 16.91
N ARG A 54 9.66 -9.54 15.68
CA ARG A 54 8.96 -8.34 15.22
C ARG A 54 7.71 -8.77 14.47
N PHE A 55 6.55 -8.39 14.99
CA PHE A 55 5.26 -8.67 14.38
C PHE A 55 4.69 -7.41 13.73
N ALA A 56 4.06 -7.57 12.57
CA ALA A 56 3.34 -6.53 11.84
C ALA A 56 2.26 -7.18 10.98
N CYS A 57 1.19 -6.44 10.70
CA CYS A 57 0.17 -6.81 9.71
C CYS A 57 0.24 -5.84 8.54
N THR A 58 0.15 -6.34 7.32
CA THR A 58 0.18 -5.53 6.10
C THR A 58 -1.11 -5.75 5.33
N ILE A 59 -1.72 -4.65 4.89
CA ILE A 59 -2.89 -4.63 4.01
C ILE A 59 -2.51 -3.79 2.79
N TRP A 60 -2.82 -4.31 1.61
CA TRP A 60 -2.65 -3.58 0.35
C TRP A 60 -4.02 -3.11 -0.13
N TYR A 61 -4.17 -1.81 -0.31
CA TYR A 61 -5.33 -1.22 -0.97
C TYR A 61 -5.03 -1.15 -2.47
N VAL A 62 -6.00 -1.55 -3.28
CA VAL A 62 -5.91 -1.47 -4.75
C VAL A 62 -6.87 -0.39 -5.23
N ASP A 63 -6.48 0.30 -6.29
CA ASP A 63 -7.37 1.25 -6.95
C ASP A 63 -8.53 0.52 -7.63
N GLY A 64 -9.75 0.96 -7.36
CA GLY A 64 -10.97 0.33 -7.83
C GLY A 64 -11.18 0.51 -9.33
N ALA A 65 -10.86 1.70 -9.88
CA ALA A 65 -11.01 1.98 -11.31
C ALA A 65 -10.02 1.17 -12.14
N HIS A 66 -8.76 1.12 -11.72
CA HIS A 66 -7.74 0.26 -12.31
C HIS A 66 -8.13 -1.21 -12.23
N SER A 67 -8.60 -1.66 -11.06
CA SER A 67 -9.04 -3.05 -10.89
C SER A 67 -10.24 -3.39 -11.78
N ALA A 68 -11.20 -2.49 -11.98
CA ALA A 68 -12.34 -2.71 -12.85
C ALA A 68 -11.94 -2.81 -14.34
N GLY A 69 -10.84 -2.15 -14.74
CA GLY A 69 -10.28 -2.23 -16.09
C GLY A 69 -9.47 -3.49 -16.40
N ASP A 70 -9.06 -4.25 -15.37
CA ASP A 70 -8.31 -5.51 -15.51
C ASP A 70 -9.25 -6.71 -15.26
N PRO A 71 -9.32 -7.72 -16.16
CA PRO A 71 -10.19 -8.89 -15.95
C PRO A 71 -10.01 -9.60 -14.60
N GLN A 72 -8.77 -9.70 -14.10
CA GLN A 72 -8.50 -10.35 -12.81
C GLN A 72 -8.83 -9.43 -11.63
N GLY A 73 -8.59 -8.12 -11.76
CA GLY A 73 -9.03 -7.10 -10.83
C GLY A 73 -10.56 -7.05 -10.69
N ALA A 74 -11.28 -7.08 -11.81
CA ALA A 74 -12.74 -7.05 -11.84
C ALA A 74 -13.33 -8.29 -11.14
N LEU A 75 -12.78 -9.48 -11.41
CA LEU A 75 -13.16 -10.70 -10.70
C LEU A 75 -12.92 -10.60 -9.20
N ARG A 76 -11.79 -10.02 -8.77
CA ARG A 76 -11.52 -9.78 -7.34
C ARG A 76 -12.52 -8.83 -6.72
N LEU A 77 -12.85 -7.70 -7.38
CA LEU A 77 -13.85 -6.76 -6.87
C LEU A 77 -15.20 -7.46 -6.69
N CYS A 78 -15.70 -8.17 -7.69
CA CYS A 78 -16.97 -8.86 -7.61
C CYS A 78 -17.00 -9.97 -6.54
N SER A 79 -15.86 -10.61 -6.26
CA SER A 79 -15.78 -11.76 -5.34
C SER A 79 -15.49 -11.37 -3.89
N HIS A 80 -14.83 -10.24 -3.67
CA HIS A 80 -14.28 -9.88 -2.36
C HIS A 80 -14.65 -8.49 -1.87
N LEU A 81 -15.25 -7.63 -2.70
CA LEU A 81 -15.74 -6.34 -2.21
C LEU A 81 -16.85 -6.58 -1.20
N GLN A 82 -16.62 -6.10 0.03
CA GLN A 82 -17.61 -6.14 1.09
C GLN A 82 -18.17 -4.72 1.27
N PRO A 83 -19.41 -4.46 0.83
CA PRO A 83 -20.03 -3.15 0.98
C PRO A 83 -20.16 -2.81 2.46
N VAL A 84 -19.75 -1.60 2.81
CA VAL A 84 -20.06 -1.03 4.11
C VAL A 84 -21.42 -0.36 4.01
N ALA A 85 -22.31 -0.66 4.95
CA ALA A 85 -23.63 -0.04 5.01
C ALA A 85 -23.51 1.50 4.95
N PRO A 86 -24.41 2.18 4.21
CA PRO A 86 -25.66 1.67 3.64
C PRO A 86 -25.56 1.12 2.21
N LEU A 87 -24.37 1.00 1.62
CA LEU A 87 -24.24 0.64 0.21
C LEU A 87 -24.67 -0.81 -0.07
N THR A 88 -25.44 -1.00 -1.13
CA THR A 88 -25.60 -2.33 -1.76
C THR A 88 -24.31 -2.74 -2.49
N LEU A 89 -24.18 -4.02 -2.84
CA LEU A 89 -23.02 -4.50 -3.62
C LEU A 89 -22.89 -3.79 -4.96
N ASP A 90 -24.00 -3.59 -5.66
CA ASP A 90 -24.00 -2.92 -6.95
C ASP A 90 -23.58 -1.44 -6.85
N GLU A 91 -24.05 -0.71 -5.83
CA GLU A 91 -23.62 0.66 -5.57
C GLU A 91 -22.14 0.73 -5.19
N ALA A 92 -21.67 -0.18 -4.34
CA ALA A 92 -20.26 -0.24 -3.94
C ALA A 92 -19.34 -0.54 -5.14
N LEU A 93 -19.75 -1.46 -6.03
CA LEU A 93 -19.00 -1.77 -7.26
C LEU A 93 -18.96 -0.55 -8.20
N ARG A 94 -20.09 0.14 -8.39
CA ARG A 94 -20.15 1.35 -9.20
C ARG A 94 -19.24 2.45 -8.64
N HIS A 95 -19.24 2.64 -7.32
CA HIS A 95 -18.38 3.61 -6.66
C HIS A 95 -16.89 3.25 -6.81
N ALA A 96 -16.53 1.98 -6.60
CA ALA A 96 -15.16 1.52 -6.76
C ALA A 96 -14.66 1.72 -8.20
N ALA A 97 -15.52 1.47 -9.20
CA ALA A 97 -15.15 1.59 -10.61
C ALA A 97 -15.16 3.03 -11.14
N ALA A 98 -15.83 3.98 -10.47
CA ALA A 98 -16.01 5.34 -10.97
C ALA A 98 -14.72 6.17 -11.03
N GLY A 99 -13.66 5.75 -10.32
CA GLY A 99 -12.44 6.54 -10.14
C GLY A 99 -12.70 7.82 -9.35
N GLU A 100 -11.64 8.45 -8.84
CA GLU A 100 -11.77 9.77 -8.24
C GLU A 100 -12.00 10.80 -9.35
N THR A 101 -13.18 11.42 -9.37
CA THR A 101 -13.38 12.73 -10.02
C THR A 101 -12.77 13.77 -9.09
N HIS A 102 -11.48 14.01 -9.23
CA HIS A 102 -10.83 15.16 -8.60
C HIS A 102 -11.03 16.42 -9.44
#